data_AF-A0A2V9NRP2-F1
#
_entry.id   AF-A0A2V9NRP2-F1
#
_cell.length_a   1.000
_cell.length_b   1.000
_cell.length_c   1.000
_cell.angle_alpha   90.00
_cell.angle_beta   90.00
_cell.angle_gamma   90.00
#
_symmetry.space_group_name_H-M   'P 1'
#
loop_
_entity.id
_entity.type
_entity.pdbx_description
1 polymer ?
#
loop_
_entity_poly.entity_id
_entity_poly.type
_entity_poly.pdbx_seq_one_letter_code
_entity_poly.pdbx_strand_id
1 'polypeptide(L)'
;MRDVLTGKEMHEVEIAWHLAPDLVMENSQGAFVASADGTKLAVLPDSSANWLYASEKYQISPAYGKLQSAIRVAGRAKLELPEEHGTLLIAGAAEIGRFTRVQTTGPAVLYRYEDSAGSHCILFSDQAGRWSCPPFAGDCKLLYLLLENDEVKRLILCDGSRAEYKGKTIVQNQSSVQRFERDQHSGMTEASSSDSVKLHPVS
;
A
#
# COMPACT_ATOMS: atom_id res chain seq x y z
N MET A 1 0.35 -3.88 2.64
CA MET A 1 -0.71 -4.45 3.50
C MET A 1 -1.59 -3.30 3.97
N ARG A 2 -2.91 -3.50 3.98
CA ARG A 2 -3.89 -2.60 4.62
C ARG A 2 -4.59 -3.41 5.70
N ASP A 3 -4.58 -2.88 6.92
CA ASP A 3 -5.24 -3.46 8.08
C ASP A 3 -6.41 -2.55 8.47
N VAL A 4 -7.60 -3.14 8.63
CA VAL A 4 -8.82 -2.43 9.05
C VAL A 4 -9.21 -2.95 10.43
N LEU A 5 -9.05 -2.10 11.44
CA LEU A 5 -9.42 -2.40 12.81
C LEU A 5 -10.85 -1.94 13.07
N THR A 6 -11.73 -2.87 13.42
CA THR A 6 -13.15 -2.59 13.69
C THR A 6 -13.48 -2.68 15.17
N GLY A 7 -14.30 -1.78 15.68
CA GLY A 7 -14.71 -1.73 17.09
C GLY A 7 -15.59 -0.52 17.35
N LYS A 8 -15.95 -0.29 18.61
CA LYS A 8 -16.83 0.83 19.02
C LYS A 8 -16.24 1.71 20.12
N GLU A 9 -15.05 1.37 20.61
CA GLU A 9 -14.45 1.98 21.78
C GLU A 9 -12.94 2.16 21.58
N MET A 10 -12.29 2.66 22.62
CA MET A 10 -10.84 2.80 22.69
C MET A 10 -10.18 1.43 22.95
N HIS A 11 -9.23 1.05 22.11
CA HIS A 11 -8.48 -0.21 22.26
C HIS A 11 -6.97 0.01 22.20
N GLU A 12 -6.24 -0.83 22.93
CA GLU A 12 -4.81 -1.03 22.72
C GLU A 12 -4.63 -2.08 21.64
N VAL A 13 -3.87 -1.74 20.60
CA VAL A 13 -3.66 -2.60 19.43
C VAL A 13 -2.18 -2.74 19.13
N GLU A 14 -1.80 -3.91 18.61
CA GLU A 14 -0.45 -4.24 18.16
C GLU A 14 -0.50 -4.81 16.74
N ILE A 15 0.37 -4.29 15.86
CA ILE A 15 0.69 -4.90 14.57
C ILE A 15 2.16 -5.30 14.62
N ALA A 16 2.47 -6.54 14.24
CA ALA A 16 3.83 -7.06 14.33
C ALA A 16 4.26 -7.82 13.06
N TRP A 17 5.46 -7.48 12.59
CA TRP A 17 6.12 -8.12 11.46
C TRP A 17 7.31 -8.94 11.97
N HIS A 18 7.19 -10.25 11.89
CA HIS A 18 8.21 -11.19 12.35
C HIS A 18 9.21 -11.47 11.24
N LEU A 19 10.49 -11.41 11.57
CA LEU A 19 11.58 -11.57 10.63
C LEU A 19 12.41 -12.81 10.97
N ALA A 20 13.12 -13.32 9.96
CA ALA A 20 13.95 -14.49 10.12
C ALA A 20 15.13 -14.20 11.09
N PRO A 21 15.57 -15.18 11.90
CA PRO A 21 16.59 -15.00 12.93
C PRO A 21 17.95 -14.48 12.46
N ASP A 22 18.27 -14.74 11.20
CA ASP A 22 19.53 -14.44 10.53
C ASP A 22 19.57 -13.02 9.93
N LEU A 23 18.45 -12.30 9.96
CA LEU A 23 18.39 -10.94 9.43
C LEU A 23 18.98 -9.92 10.40
N VAL A 24 19.82 -9.04 9.88
CA VAL A 24 20.28 -7.84 10.59
C VAL A 24 19.29 -6.71 10.33
N MET A 25 18.92 -5.99 11.39
CA MET A 25 17.97 -4.89 11.31
C MET A 25 18.64 -3.54 11.52
N GLU A 26 18.34 -2.62 10.62
CA GLU A 26 18.71 -1.21 10.69
C GLU A 26 17.44 -0.36 10.65
N ASN A 27 17.46 0.77 11.36
CA ASN A 27 16.36 1.73 11.33
C ASN A 27 16.85 3.00 10.64
N SER A 28 16.18 3.39 9.55
CA SER A 28 16.60 4.53 8.73
C SER A 28 15.38 5.26 8.18
N GLN A 29 15.32 6.56 8.40
CA GLN A 29 14.28 7.44 7.83
C GLN A 29 12.82 6.97 8.08
N GLY A 30 12.55 6.35 9.23
CA GLY A 30 11.22 5.82 9.57
C GLY A 30 10.89 4.44 8.98
N ALA A 31 11.88 3.79 8.34
CA ALA A 31 11.78 2.43 7.83
C ALA A 31 12.65 1.46 8.64
N PHE A 32 12.15 0.24 8.80
CA PHE A 32 12.89 -0.87 9.39
C PHE A 32 13.42 -1.75 8.26
N VAL A 33 14.73 -1.76 8.06
CA VAL A 33 15.38 -2.50 6.97
C VAL A 33 16.02 -3.75 7.54
N ALA A 34 15.49 -4.90 7.14
CA ALA A 34 16.05 -6.21 7.42
C ALA A 34 16.94 -6.64 6.25
N SER A 35 18.11 -7.21 6.52
CA SER A 35 19.03 -7.64 5.46
C SER A 35 19.79 -8.91 5.80
N ALA A 36 20.06 -9.73 4.78
CA ALA A 36 20.94 -10.89 4.81
C ALA A 36 21.45 -11.20 3.39
N ASP A 37 22.73 -11.55 3.25
CA ASP A 37 23.34 -12.05 2.00
C ASP A 37 22.99 -11.24 0.73
N GLY A 38 23.03 -9.90 0.84
CA GLY A 38 22.71 -8.98 -0.26
C GLY A 38 21.21 -8.81 -0.54
N THR A 39 20.35 -9.55 0.15
CA THR A 39 18.89 -9.36 0.13
C THR A 39 18.48 -8.35 1.20
N LYS A 40 17.54 -7.47 0.85
CA LYS A 40 16.98 -6.48 1.76
C LYS A 40 15.46 -6.53 1.73
N LEU A 41 14.84 -6.28 2.88
CA LEU A 41 13.41 -6.07 3.03
C LEU A 41 13.21 -4.84 3.90
N ALA A 42 12.53 -3.82 3.36
CA ALA A 42 12.11 -2.67 4.14
C ALA A 42 10.66 -2.81 4.58
N VAL A 43 10.41 -2.54 5.85
CA VAL A 43 9.08 -2.43 6.46
C VAL A 43 8.83 -0.95 6.73
N LEU A 44 7.86 -0.37 6.03
CA LEU A 44 7.48 1.03 6.15
C LEU A 44 6.03 1.12 6.65
N PRO A 45 5.81 1.33 7.95
CA PRO A 45 4.49 1.69 8.46
C PRO A 45 4.05 3.04 7.89
N ASP A 46 2.75 3.28 7.79
CA ASP A 46 2.26 4.62 7.50
C ASP A 46 2.66 5.58 8.63
N SER A 47 2.93 6.84 8.26
CA SER A 47 3.43 7.86 9.18
C SER A 47 2.34 8.44 10.11
N SER A 48 1.37 7.64 10.56
CA SER A 48 0.32 8.13 11.46
C SER A 48 0.86 8.36 12.87
N ALA A 49 0.54 9.54 13.44
CA ALA A 49 1.11 10.00 14.71
C ALA A 49 0.71 9.15 15.93
N ASN A 50 -0.29 8.27 15.79
CA ASN A 50 -0.84 7.48 16.89
C ASN A 50 -0.11 6.16 17.11
N TRP A 51 0.75 5.74 16.17
CA TRP A 51 1.45 4.47 16.23
C TRP A 51 2.91 4.66 16.67
N LEU A 52 3.32 3.88 17.67
CA LEU A 52 4.68 3.81 18.15
C LEU A 52 5.31 2.51 17.65
N TYR A 53 6.27 2.65 16.74
CA TYR A 53 6.97 1.53 16.14
C TYR A 53 8.36 1.32 16.75
N ALA A 54 8.70 0.07 17.03
CA ALA A 54 10.00 -0.34 17.54
C ALA A 54 10.43 -1.69 16.98
N SER A 55 11.74 -1.92 16.97
CA SER A 55 12.31 -3.25 16.74
C SER A 55 12.53 -3.97 18.07
N GLU A 56 12.09 -5.22 18.14
CA GLU A 56 12.08 -6.00 19.37
C GLU A 56 12.67 -7.38 19.15
N LYS A 57 13.47 -7.85 20.10
CA LYS A 57 13.92 -9.24 20.12
C LYS A 57 12.82 -10.11 20.70
N TYR A 58 12.60 -11.27 20.09
CA TYR A 58 11.69 -12.30 20.58
C TYR A 58 12.28 -13.68 20.33
N GLN A 59 11.65 -14.74 20.84
CA GLN A 59 12.09 -16.11 20.66
C GLN A 59 11.16 -16.83 19.68
N ILE A 60 11.73 -17.54 18.73
CA ILE A 60 11.02 -18.51 17.88
C ILE A 60 11.49 -19.92 18.13
N SER A 61 10.60 -20.88 17.89
CA SER A 61 10.94 -22.29 17.85
C SER A 61 10.79 -22.81 16.42
N PRO A 62 11.87 -22.87 15.62
CA PRO A 62 11.80 -23.38 14.25
C PRO A 62 11.58 -24.90 14.21
N ALA A 63 11.94 -25.59 15.29
CA ALA A 63 11.72 -27.02 15.50
C ALA A 63 11.62 -27.32 16.99
N TYR A 64 10.92 -28.40 17.33
CA TYR A 64 10.75 -28.84 18.72
C TYR A 64 12.08 -28.94 19.46
N GLY A 65 12.13 -28.38 20.67
CA GLY A 65 13.33 -28.35 21.50
C GLY A 65 14.40 -27.33 21.08
N LYS A 66 14.18 -26.53 20.03
CA LYS A 66 15.05 -25.41 19.65
C LYS A 66 14.36 -24.09 19.91
N LEU A 67 15.07 -23.16 20.55
CA LEU A 67 14.70 -21.76 20.65
C LEU A 67 15.80 -20.91 20.01
N GLN A 68 15.39 -19.92 19.23
CA GLN A 68 16.29 -19.01 18.55
C GLN A 68 15.78 -17.58 18.73
N SER A 69 16.72 -16.68 19.00
CA SER A 69 16.44 -15.24 19.02
C SER A 69 16.14 -14.76 17.60
N ALA A 70 15.05 -14.02 17.44
CA ALA A 70 14.67 -13.37 16.21
C ALA A 70 14.28 -11.92 16.50
N ILE A 71 14.06 -11.14 15.44
CA ILE A 71 13.64 -9.74 15.55
C ILE A 71 12.24 -9.59 14.96
N ARG A 72 11.42 -8.76 15.59
CA ARG A 72 10.14 -8.30 15.03
C ARG A 72 10.12 -6.77 15.00
N VAL A 73 9.38 -6.22 14.04
CA VAL A 73 8.98 -4.82 14.03
C VAL A 73 7.57 -4.75 14.59
N ALA A 74 7.38 -4.08 15.72
CA ALA A 74 6.09 -3.98 16.40
C ALA A 74 5.63 -2.52 16.45
N GLY A 75 4.42 -2.27 15.96
CA GLY A 75 3.69 -1.03 16.12
C GLY A 75 2.63 -1.19 17.18
N ARG A 76 2.57 -0.24 18.12
CA ARG A 76 1.51 -0.20 19.13
C ARG A 76 0.83 1.14 19.15
N ALA A 77 -0.48 1.12 19.36
CA ALA A 77 -1.29 2.32 19.49
C ALA A 77 -2.41 2.10 20.49
N LYS A 78 -2.88 3.20 21.09
CA LYS A 78 -4.15 3.26 21.79
C LYS A 78 -5.07 4.17 21.00
N LEU A 79 -6.07 3.59 20.35
CA LEU A 79 -6.88 4.27 19.33
C LEU A 79 -8.37 3.93 19.47
N GLU A 80 -9.19 4.93 19.12
CA GLU A 80 -10.64 4.75 19.02
C GLU A 80 -10.95 4.06 17.70
N LEU A 81 -11.72 2.99 17.75
CA LEU A 81 -12.10 2.22 16.59
C LEU A 81 -13.43 2.71 15.98
N PRO A 82 -13.62 2.60 14.65
CA PRO A 82 -12.74 1.95 13.67
C PRO A 82 -11.53 2.78 13.23
N GLU A 83 -10.44 2.10 12.85
CA GLU A 83 -9.19 2.70 12.39
C GLU A 83 -8.57 1.89 11.24
N GLU A 84 -7.77 2.50 10.38
CA GLU A 84 -7.08 1.82 9.30
C GLU A 84 -5.58 2.13 9.27
N HIS A 85 -4.77 1.09 9.20
CA HIS A 85 -3.32 1.23 9.16
C HIS A 85 -2.73 0.56 7.91
N GLY A 86 -1.79 1.24 7.27
CA GLY A 86 -1.06 0.73 6.13
C GLY A 86 0.37 0.35 6.51
N THR A 87 0.86 -0.78 6.01
CA THR A 87 2.30 -1.07 6.00
C THR A 87 2.75 -1.44 4.59
N LEU A 88 3.79 -0.80 4.09
CA LEU A 88 4.43 -1.14 2.82
C LEU A 88 5.65 -2.03 3.07
N LEU A 89 5.73 -3.14 2.33
CA LEU A 89 6.86 -4.06 2.35
C LEU A 89 7.58 -3.99 1.00
N ILE A 90 8.88 -3.72 1.02
CA ILE A 90 9.66 -3.53 -0.21
C ILE A 90 10.86 -4.46 -0.18
N ALA A 91 10.90 -5.41 -1.11
CA ALA A 91 12.01 -6.32 -1.29
C ALA A 91 13.04 -5.75 -2.27
N GLY A 92 14.32 -5.88 -1.95
CA GLY A 92 15.44 -5.58 -2.86
C GLY A 92 15.68 -4.09 -3.14
N ALA A 93 14.99 -3.16 -2.48
CA ALA A 93 15.17 -1.73 -2.73
C ALA A 93 16.56 -1.24 -2.28
N ALA A 94 17.25 -0.56 -3.19
CA ALA A 94 18.51 0.11 -2.89
C ALA A 94 18.29 1.40 -2.10
N GLU A 95 17.22 2.14 -2.43
CA GLU A 95 16.80 3.38 -1.78
C GLU A 95 15.43 3.22 -1.17
N ILE A 96 15.25 3.77 0.03
CA ILE A 96 13.98 3.72 0.75
C ILE A 96 13.27 5.05 0.54
N GLY A 97 12.21 5.02 -0.25
CA GLY A 97 11.27 6.12 -0.39
C GLY A 97 10.45 6.40 0.88
N ARG A 98 9.53 7.35 0.79
CA ARG A 98 8.66 7.78 1.89
C ARG A 98 7.25 7.24 1.71
N PHE A 99 6.74 6.52 2.70
CA PHE A 99 5.35 6.03 2.74
C PHE A 99 4.49 6.87 3.69
N THR A 100 3.35 7.37 3.21
CA THR A 100 2.46 8.24 3.96
C THR A 100 1.00 7.87 3.74
N ARG A 101 0.20 7.99 4.79
CA ARG A 101 -1.27 8.06 4.66
C ARG A 101 -1.65 9.52 4.41
N VAL A 102 -2.35 9.76 3.31
CA VAL A 102 -2.79 11.10 2.91
C VAL A 102 -4.16 11.36 3.55
N GLN A 103 -4.33 12.52 4.17
CA GLN A 103 -5.63 12.93 4.70
C GLN A 103 -6.60 13.16 3.54
N THR A 104 -7.73 12.48 3.56
CA THR A 104 -8.78 12.59 2.54
C THR A 104 -10.06 13.17 3.14
N THR A 105 -10.88 13.78 2.31
CA THR A 105 -12.26 14.15 2.66
C THR A 105 -13.19 13.09 2.06
N GLY A 106 -13.70 12.18 2.90
CA GLY A 106 -14.61 11.13 2.46
C GLY A 106 -14.19 9.74 2.93
N PRO A 107 -14.89 8.69 2.48
CA PRO A 107 -14.69 7.32 2.97
C PRO A 107 -13.52 6.58 2.31
N ALA A 108 -12.87 7.19 1.31
CA ALA A 108 -11.72 6.57 0.64
C ALA A 108 -10.44 6.87 1.40
N VAL A 109 -9.57 5.87 1.54
CA VAL A 109 -8.25 6.02 2.17
C VAL A 109 -7.18 6.01 1.09
N LEU A 110 -6.31 7.01 1.10
CA LEU A 110 -5.21 7.17 0.15
C LEU A 110 -3.88 7.00 0.86
N TYR A 111 -3.07 6.07 0.36
CA TYR A 111 -1.66 5.95 0.70
C TYR A 111 -0.81 6.43 -0.47
N ARG A 112 0.31 7.08 -0.15
CA ARG A 112 1.30 7.53 -1.13
C ARG A 112 2.68 7.04 -0.73
N TYR A 113 3.36 6.38 -1.67
CA TYR A 113 4.78 6.05 -1.58
C TYR A 113 5.55 6.84 -2.64
N GLU A 114 6.58 7.56 -2.21
CA GLU A 114 7.41 8.41 -3.08
C GLU A 114 8.85 7.90 -3.07
N ASP A 115 9.37 7.52 -4.24
CA ASP A 115 10.75 7.08 -4.43
C ASP A 115 11.38 7.72 -5.70
N SER A 116 12.52 7.19 -6.14
CA SER A 116 13.20 7.66 -7.36
C SER A 116 12.49 7.25 -8.66
N ALA A 117 11.60 6.26 -8.63
CA ALA A 117 10.77 5.90 -9.76
C ALA A 117 9.57 6.86 -9.90
N GLY A 118 8.99 7.31 -8.80
CA GLY A 118 7.95 8.34 -8.82
C GLY A 118 7.02 8.30 -7.61
N SER A 119 5.75 8.66 -7.84
CA SER A 119 4.71 8.63 -6.80
C SER A 119 3.75 7.47 -7.06
N HIS A 120 3.80 6.48 -6.19
CA HIS A 120 2.84 5.38 -6.12
C HIS A 120 1.66 5.80 -5.25
N CYS A 121 0.47 5.86 -5.82
CA CYS A 121 -0.76 6.17 -5.11
C CYS A 121 -1.60 4.90 -5.00
N ILE A 122 -1.99 4.53 -3.78
CA ILE A 122 -2.84 3.37 -3.50
C ILE A 122 -4.08 3.88 -2.78
N LEU A 123 -5.24 3.75 -3.40
CA LEU A 123 -6.50 4.20 -2.85
C LEU A 123 -7.45 3.02 -2.63
N PHE A 124 -8.04 2.98 -1.44
CA PHE A 124 -9.04 2.00 -1.05
C PHE A 124 -10.38 2.67 -0.79
N SER A 125 -11.48 2.04 -1.20
CA SER A 125 -12.83 2.47 -0.87
C SER A 125 -13.76 1.27 -0.71
N ASP A 126 -14.22 1.03 0.52
CA ASP A 126 -15.14 -0.07 0.80
C ASP A 126 -16.62 0.33 0.68
N GLN A 127 -16.89 1.62 0.44
CA GLN A 127 -18.26 2.12 0.27
C GLN A 127 -18.78 1.82 -1.13
N ALA A 128 -20.06 1.48 -1.23
CA ALA A 128 -20.73 1.29 -2.50
C ALA A 128 -20.88 2.62 -3.25
N GLY A 129 -20.71 2.57 -4.57
CA GLY A 129 -20.95 3.71 -5.45
C GLY A 129 -19.68 4.50 -5.77
N ARG A 130 -19.87 5.76 -6.19
CA ARG A 130 -18.77 6.62 -6.61
C ARG A 130 -18.16 7.34 -5.42
N TRP A 131 -16.84 7.40 -5.40
CA TRP A 131 -16.07 8.21 -4.48
C TRP A 131 -15.31 9.31 -5.23
N SER A 132 -15.00 10.37 -4.49
CA SER A 132 -14.16 11.47 -4.95
C SER A 132 -13.16 11.78 -3.84
N CYS A 133 -11.88 11.72 -4.18
CA CYS A 133 -10.76 12.04 -3.32
C CYS A 133 -9.75 12.83 -4.16
N PRO A 134 -9.96 14.15 -4.35
CA PRO A 134 -9.15 14.94 -5.27
C PRO A 134 -7.63 14.72 -5.04
N PRO A 135 -6.84 14.53 -6.12
CA PRO A 135 -7.20 14.68 -7.54
C PRO A 135 -7.87 13.45 -8.19
N PHE A 136 -8.24 12.43 -7.40
CA PHE A 136 -8.81 11.17 -7.87
C PHE A 136 -10.34 11.15 -7.75
N ALA A 137 -10.98 10.41 -8.65
CA ALA A 137 -12.39 10.02 -8.52
C ALA A 137 -12.61 8.66 -9.17
N GLY A 138 -13.61 7.90 -8.73
CA GLY A 138 -13.84 6.56 -9.27
C GLY A 138 -14.98 5.82 -8.59
N ASP A 139 -15.13 4.55 -8.92
CA ASP A 139 -16.11 3.64 -8.32
C ASP A 139 -15.52 2.27 -7.95
N CYS A 140 -14.18 2.16 -7.94
CA CYS A 140 -13.46 0.92 -7.65
C CYS A 140 -13.16 0.77 -6.16
N LYS A 141 -12.99 -0.48 -5.71
CA LYS A 141 -12.55 -0.76 -4.33
C LYS A 141 -11.07 -0.51 -4.11
N LEU A 142 -10.27 -0.76 -5.15
CA LEU A 142 -8.83 -0.51 -5.16
C LEU A 142 -8.46 0.21 -6.45
N LEU A 143 -7.74 1.32 -6.31
CA LEU A 143 -7.03 1.98 -7.38
C LEU A 143 -5.55 2.11 -7.00
N TYR A 144 -4.67 1.60 -7.85
CA TYR A 144 -3.25 1.86 -7.79
C TYR A 144 -2.82 2.65 -9.03
N LEU A 145 -2.02 3.68 -8.82
CA LEU A 145 -1.40 4.47 -9.88
C LEU A 145 0.09 4.64 -9.60
N LEU A 146 0.93 4.44 -10.62
CA LEU A 146 2.29 4.97 -10.65
C LEU A 146 2.28 6.27 -11.46
N LEU A 147 2.69 7.35 -10.82
CA LEU A 147 2.80 8.68 -11.42
C LEU A 147 4.28 9.03 -11.61
N GLU A 148 4.67 9.30 -12.84
CA GLU A 148 6.00 9.82 -13.20
C GLU A 148 5.82 11.18 -13.86
N ASN A 149 6.44 12.23 -13.32
CA ASN A 149 6.28 13.60 -13.81
C ASN A 149 4.80 14.00 -14.02
N ASP A 150 3.93 13.57 -13.09
CA ASP A 150 2.49 13.82 -13.13
C ASP A 150 1.70 13.08 -14.24
N GLU A 151 2.33 12.13 -14.92
CA GLU A 151 1.70 11.25 -15.91
C GLU A 151 1.46 9.85 -15.33
N VAL A 152 0.31 9.25 -15.65
CA VAL A 152 -0.04 7.88 -15.22
C VAL A 152 0.70 6.86 -16.07
N LYS A 153 1.73 6.22 -15.51
CA LYS A 153 2.51 5.17 -16.18
C LYS A 153 1.95 3.78 -15.95
N ARG A 154 1.51 3.50 -14.73
CA ARG A 154 0.83 2.24 -14.40
C ARG A 154 -0.48 2.50 -13.71
N LEU A 155 -1.48 1.69 -14.01
CA LEU A 155 -2.79 1.71 -13.40
C LEU A 155 -3.21 0.27 -13.10
N ILE A 156 -3.67 0.03 -11.87
CA ILE A 156 -4.42 -1.18 -11.50
C ILE A 156 -5.73 -0.73 -10.87
N LEU A 157 -6.83 -1.30 -11.33
CA LEU A 157 -8.17 -1.04 -10.82
C LEU A 157 -8.82 -2.38 -10.50
N CYS A 158 -9.40 -2.50 -9.31
CA CYS A 158 -10.16 -3.69 -8.91
C CYS A 158 -11.58 -3.33 -8.46
N ASP A 159 -12.54 -4.19 -8.84
CA ASP A 159 -13.97 -4.06 -8.52
C ASP A 159 -14.55 -2.68 -8.87
N GLY A 160 -14.31 -2.19 -10.08
CA GLY A 160 -14.87 -0.92 -10.55
C GLY A 160 -14.98 -0.83 -12.06
N SER A 161 -15.61 0.25 -12.53
CA SER A 161 -15.77 0.53 -13.95
C SER A 161 -15.01 1.76 -14.41
N ARG A 162 -14.65 2.66 -13.48
CA ARG A 162 -14.15 3.98 -13.82
C ARG A 162 -13.15 4.51 -12.80
N ALA A 163 -12.11 5.18 -13.31
CA ALA A 163 -11.27 6.06 -12.50
C ALA A 163 -10.87 7.31 -13.27
N GLU A 164 -10.61 8.38 -12.52
CA GLU A 164 -10.18 9.69 -13.00
C GLU A 164 -8.96 10.17 -12.24
N TYR A 165 -8.14 10.94 -12.93
CA TYR A 165 -7.03 11.69 -12.37
C TYR A 165 -7.05 13.12 -12.91
N LYS A 166 -7.05 14.10 -12.01
CA LYS A 166 -7.10 15.54 -12.34
C LYS A 166 -8.28 15.89 -13.27
N GLY A 167 -9.43 15.28 -13.02
CA GLY A 167 -10.66 15.46 -13.81
C GLY A 167 -10.63 14.84 -15.20
N LYS A 168 -9.57 14.10 -15.56
CA LYS A 168 -9.50 13.32 -16.80
C LYS A 168 -9.80 11.86 -16.50
N THR A 169 -10.67 11.25 -17.31
CA THR A 169 -10.94 9.82 -17.22
C THR A 169 -9.73 9.03 -17.70
N ILE A 170 -9.18 8.17 -16.84
CA ILE A 170 -7.99 7.36 -17.13
C ILE A 170 -8.35 5.92 -17.48
N VAL A 171 -9.52 5.45 -17.05
CA VAL A 171 -10.12 4.16 -17.41
C VAL A 171 -11.64 4.28 -17.34
N GLN A 172 -12.34 3.66 -18.31
CA GLN A 172 -13.79 3.57 -18.38
C GLN A 172 -14.18 2.26 -19.05
N ASN A 173 -14.85 1.39 -18.29
CA ASN A 173 -15.44 0.15 -18.75
C ASN A 173 -16.98 0.31 -18.80
N GLN A 174 -17.65 -0.56 -19.57
CA GLN A 174 -19.11 -0.56 -19.68
C GLN A 174 -19.79 -1.05 -18.39
N SER A 175 -19.12 -1.94 -17.66
CA SER A 175 -19.55 -2.51 -16.39
C SER A 175 -18.37 -2.55 -15.42
N SER A 176 -18.67 -2.80 -14.14
CA SER A 176 -17.62 -3.09 -13.17
C SER A 176 -16.88 -4.37 -13.57
N VAL A 177 -15.55 -4.32 -13.54
CA VAL A 177 -14.67 -5.46 -13.80
C VAL A 177 -13.95 -5.84 -12.51
N GLN A 178 -13.64 -7.13 -12.33
CA GLN A 178 -12.91 -7.60 -11.15
C GLN A 178 -11.49 -7.05 -11.13
N ARG A 179 -10.83 -7.00 -12.29
CA ARG A 179 -9.48 -6.45 -12.43
C ARG A 179 -9.28 -5.81 -13.80
N PHE A 180 -8.63 -4.66 -13.79
CA PHE A 180 -8.08 -4.00 -14.95
C PHE A 180 -6.66 -3.53 -14.63
N GLU A 181 -5.74 -3.76 -15.53
CA GLU A 181 -4.36 -3.30 -15.42
C GLU A 181 -3.91 -2.69 -16.75
N ARG A 182 -3.20 -1.57 -16.66
CA ARG A 182 -2.56 -0.92 -17.80
C ARG A 182 -1.16 -0.49 -17.39
N ASP A 183 -0.19 -0.80 -18.23
CA ASP A 183 1.19 -0.37 -18.08
C ASP A 183 1.65 0.35 -19.35
N GLN A 184 2.36 1.46 -19.17
CA GLN A 184 2.91 2.24 -20.26
C GLN A 184 4.43 2.24 -20.14
N HIS A 185 5.09 1.47 -21.01
CA HIS A 185 6.55 1.35 -21.03
C HIS A 185 7.08 1.74 -22.41
N SER A 186 8.01 2.70 -22.45
CA SER A 186 8.72 3.11 -23.68
C SER A 186 7.81 3.41 -24.89
N GLY A 187 6.62 3.98 -24.66
CA GLY A 187 5.65 4.31 -25.71
C GLY A 187 4.73 3.17 -26.14
N MET A 188 4.93 1.96 -25.61
CA MET A 188 3.98 0.84 -25.75
C MET A 188 3.02 0.82 -24.55
N THR A 189 1.74 0.67 -24.84
CA THR A 189 0.69 0.53 -23.83
C THR A 189 0.19 -0.90 -23.84
N GLU A 190 0.42 -1.62 -22.76
CA GLU A 190 -0.14 -2.94 -22.52
C GLU A 190 -1.31 -2.82 -21.55
N ALA A 191 -2.38 -3.56 -21.83
CA ALA A 191 -3.54 -3.58 -20.95
C ALA A 191 -4.14 -4.99 -20.89
N SER A 192 -4.55 -5.36 -19.69
CA SER A 192 -5.14 -6.66 -19.36
C SER A 192 -6.36 -6.46 -18.47
N SER A 193 -7.40 -7.26 -18.67
CA SER A 193 -8.59 -7.23 -17.82
C SER A 193 -9.18 -8.61 -17.61
N SER A 194 -9.87 -8.80 -16.48
CA SER A 194 -10.62 -10.02 -16.17
C SER A 194 -11.79 -10.27 -17.13
N ASP A 195 -12.32 -9.19 -17.73
CA ASP A 195 -13.42 -9.26 -18.70
C ASP A 195 -12.92 -8.88 -20.08
N SER A 196 -13.67 -9.24 -21.13
CA SER A 196 -13.38 -8.81 -22.50
C SER A 196 -13.60 -7.29 -22.63
N VAL A 197 -12.56 -6.51 -22.36
CA VAL A 197 -12.62 -5.04 -22.38
C VAL A 197 -12.45 -4.50 -23.79
N LYS A 198 -13.40 -3.67 -24.24
CA LYS A 198 -13.16 -2.70 -25.31
C LYS A 198 -12.39 -1.53 -24.71
N LEU A 199 -11.07 -1.52 -24.90
CA LEU A 199 -10.23 -0.40 -24.51
C LEU A 199 -10.56 0.80 -25.41
N HIS A 200 -11.08 1.88 -24.84
CA HIS A 200 -11.06 3.17 -25.52
C HIS A 200 -9.71 3.83 -25.26
N PRO A 201 -8.94 4.19 -26.30
CA PRO A 201 -7.74 5.00 -26.09
C PRO A 201 -8.18 6.34 -25.50
N VAL A 202 -7.57 6.73 -24.38
CA VAL A 202 -7.67 8.09 -23.88
C VAL A 202 -6.74 8.93 -24.75
N SER A 203 -7.34 9.71 -25.65
CA SER A 203 -6.69 10.74 -26.48
C SER A 203 -6.25 11.95 -25.66
#